data_AF-A0A6V7I3L8-F1
#
_entry.id   AF-A0A6V7I3L8-F1
#
_cell.length_a   1.000
_cell.length_b   1.000
_cell.length_c   1.000
_cell.angle_alpha   90.00
_cell.angle_beta   90.00
_cell.angle_gamma   90.00
#
_symmetry.space_group_name_H-M   'P 1'
#
loop_
_entity.id
_entity.type
_entity.pdbx_description
1 polymer ?
#
loop_
_entity_poly.entity_id
_entity_poly.type
_entity_poly.pdbx_seq_one_letter_code
_entity_poly.pdbx_strand_id
1 'polypeptide(L)'
;PVTGVSSPGTRQLQNLNYKICVRMALGYCTIEWSQSDSTSFTVSGDSSSADPNIPSSDLAESGVDCTHNYVIVPNPMNVADGTRYDTDRFCGNGFQTKTTNCFILYVVTNPEAVPMDIDNRGFMLNYRQLPCEV
;
A
#
# COMPACT_ATOMS: atom_id res chain seq x y z
N PRO A 1 19.81 21.64 29.38
CA PRO A 1 18.64 21.52 28.48
C PRO A 1 18.91 20.44 27.43
N VAL A 2 18.31 19.27 27.61
CA VAL A 2 18.34 18.21 26.59
C VAL A 2 17.37 18.68 25.50
N THR A 3 17.90 19.12 24.36
CA THR A 3 17.08 19.37 23.17
C THR A 3 16.65 18.01 22.64
N GLY A 4 15.59 17.46 23.23
CA GLY A 4 14.92 16.28 22.71
C GLY A 4 14.31 16.66 21.37
N VAL A 5 15.03 16.43 20.28
CA VAL A 5 14.43 16.34 18.96
C VAL A 5 13.51 15.13 19.03
N SER A 6 12.22 15.36 19.22
CA SER A 6 11.21 14.34 18.98
C SER A 6 11.31 13.99 17.49
N SER A 7 12.04 12.92 17.16
CA SER A 7 11.89 12.30 15.85
C SER A 7 10.40 11.93 15.75
N PRO A 8 9.64 12.50 14.80
CA PRO A 8 8.24 12.15 14.64
C PRO A 8 8.19 10.67 14.29
N GLY A 9 7.82 9.84 15.25
CA GLY A 9 7.66 8.41 15.03
C GLY A 9 6.46 8.13 14.12
N THR A 10 6.37 6.90 13.65
CA THR A 10 5.22 6.40 12.88
C THR A 10 4.06 6.00 13.80
N ARG A 11 2.81 6.17 13.33
CA ARG A 11 1.58 5.66 13.95
C ARG A 11 1.09 4.35 13.33
N GLN A 12 1.78 3.87 12.29
CA GLN A 12 1.56 2.58 11.66
C GLN A 12 1.88 1.45 12.64
N LEU A 13 1.04 0.41 12.66
CA LEU A 13 1.32 -0.82 13.41
C LEU A 13 2.55 -1.52 12.83
N GLN A 14 3.49 -1.89 13.71
CA GLN A 14 4.77 -2.47 13.34
C GLN A 14 4.87 -3.96 13.66
N ASN A 15 5.86 -4.63 13.06
CA ASN A 15 6.13 -6.06 13.22
C ASN A 15 4.93 -6.95 12.80
N LEU A 16 4.28 -6.57 11.70
CA LEU A 16 3.17 -7.31 11.14
C LEU A 16 3.64 -8.16 9.95
N ASN A 17 3.19 -9.40 9.89
CA ASN A 17 3.31 -10.26 8.72
C ASN A 17 2.04 -11.11 8.66
N TYR A 18 1.03 -10.60 7.98
CA TYR A 18 -0.28 -11.24 7.90
C TYR A 18 -0.89 -11.08 6.52
N LYS A 19 -2.00 -11.78 6.31
CA LYS A 19 -2.77 -11.71 5.07
C LYS A 19 -4.22 -11.35 5.35
N ILE A 20 -4.78 -10.53 4.48
CA ILE A 20 -6.20 -10.22 4.40
C ILE A 20 -6.77 -11.09 3.29
N CYS A 21 -7.68 -12.00 3.63
CA CYS A 21 -8.33 -12.90 2.67
C CYS A 21 -9.78 -12.47 2.46
N VAL A 22 -10.15 -12.14 1.24
CA VAL A 22 -11.53 -11.82 0.86
C VAL A 22 -12.18 -13.05 0.25
N ARG A 23 -13.36 -13.43 0.74
CA ARG A 23 -14.09 -14.54 0.15
C ARG A 23 -14.61 -14.15 -1.23
N MET A 24 -14.18 -14.89 -2.25
CA MET A 24 -14.69 -14.77 -3.62
C MET A 24 -16.19 -15.08 -3.66
N ALA A 25 -16.96 -14.19 -4.28
CA ALA A 25 -18.38 -14.40 -4.59
C ALA A 25 -18.53 -15.22 -5.87
N LEU A 26 -19.65 -15.97 -5.99
CA LEU A 26 -19.92 -16.77 -7.19
C LEU A 26 -20.01 -15.86 -8.42
N GLY A 27 -19.31 -16.22 -9.49
CA GLY A 27 -19.28 -15.45 -10.75
C GLY A 27 -18.27 -14.29 -10.78
N TYR A 28 -17.43 -14.14 -9.74
CA TYR A 28 -16.40 -13.12 -9.67
C TYR A 28 -15.01 -13.75 -9.77
N CYS A 29 -14.15 -13.23 -10.67
CA CYS A 29 -12.83 -13.80 -10.97
C CYS A 29 -11.66 -12.88 -10.59
N THR A 30 -11.94 -11.60 -10.35
CA THR A 30 -10.91 -10.58 -10.12
C THR A 30 -11.31 -9.72 -8.91
N ILE A 31 -10.32 -9.26 -8.15
CA ILE A 31 -10.49 -8.26 -7.10
C ILE A 31 -9.67 -7.01 -7.46
N GLU A 32 -10.28 -5.84 -7.25
CA GLU A 32 -9.65 -4.53 -7.37
C GLU A 32 -9.37 -3.98 -5.97
N TRP A 33 -8.16 -3.45 -5.77
CA TRP A 33 -7.75 -2.73 -4.57
C TRP A 33 -7.52 -1.27 -4.92
N SER A 34 -8.07 -0.37 -4.11
CA SER A 34 -7.88 1.07 -4.26
C SER A 34 -7.80 1.75 -2.90
N GLN A 35 -7.06 2.86 -2.81
CA GLN A 35 -7.05 3.69 -1.61
C GLN A 35 -8.42 4.34 -1.38
N SER A 36 -8.80 4.51 -0.12
CA SER A 36 -10.09 5.12 0.24
C SER A 36 -10.14 6.63 0.01
N ASP A 37 -9.01 7.31 0.25
CA ASP A 37 -8.77 8.72 -0.06
C ASP A 37 -7.28 8.97 -0.35
N SER A 38 -6.90 10.20 -0.73
CA SER A 38 -5.53 10.56 -1.11
C SER A 38 -4.50 10.47 0.02
N THR A 39 -4.93 10.27 1.26
CA THR A 39 -4.05 10.19 2.43
C THR A 39 -4.15 8.84 3.14
N SER A 40 -5.00 7.95 2.62
CA SER A 40 -5.35 6.68 3.23
C SER A 40 -4.31 5.57 3.01
N PHE A 41 -3.19 5.85 2.34
CA PHE A 41 -2.09 4.90 2.22
C PHE A 41 -0.76 5.61 2.50
N THR A 42 -0.19 5.34 3.67
CA THR A 42 1.08 5.91 4.16
C THR A 42 1.85 4.80 4.89
N VAL A 43 2.64 4.05 4.13
CA VAL A 43 3.25 2.80 4.57
C VAL A 43 4.77 2.90 4.63
N SER A 44 5.40 3.75 3.82
CA SER A 44 6.85 4.02 3.84
C SER A 44 7.16 5.44 3.42
N GLY A 45 8.36 5.90 3.77
CA GLY A 45 8.85 7.24 3.48
C GLY A 45 8.34 8.28 4.47
N ASP A 46 8.50 9.56 4.10
CA ASP A 46 8.16 10.69 4.96
C ASP A 46 6.78 11.26 4.63
N SER A 47 5.75 10.80 5.34
CA SER A 47 4.38 11.30 5.20
C SER A 47 4.21 12.73 5.70
N SER A 48 5.11 13.23 6.55
CA SER A 48 5.02 14.60 7.11
C SER A 48 5.36 15.67 6.07
N SER A 49 6.11 15.29 5.04
CA SER A 49 6.55 16.14 3.93
C SER A 49 5.69 16.04 2.67
N ALA A 50 4.67 15.17 2.66
CA ALA A 50 3.83 14.95 1.49
C ALA A 50 3.06 16.22 1.10
N ASP A 51 3.36 16.76 -0.08
CA ASP A 51 2.66 17.94 -0.61
C ASP A 51 1.21 17.55 -0.95
N PRO A 52 0.20 18.19 -0.33
CA PRO A 52 -1.20 17.88 -0.58
C PRO A 52 -1.65 18.18 -2.02
N ASN A 53 -0.86 18.92 -2.81
CA ASN A 53 -1.15 19.21 -4.21
C ASN A 53 -0.64 18.11 -5.17
N ILE A 54 0.21 17.20 -4.70
CA ILE A 54 0.70 16.08 -5.52
C ILE A 54 -0.35 14.96 -5.45
N PRO A 55 -0.78 14.39 -6.60
CA PRO A 55 -1.63 13.22 -6.61
C PRO A 55 -0.97 12.08 -5.84
N SER A 56 -1.68 11.50 -4.88
CA SER A 56 -1.20 10.33 -4.14
C SER A 56 -0.77 9.16 -5.04
N SER A 57 -1.29 9.02 -6.26
CA SER A 57 -0.80 8.03 -7.24
C SER A 57 0.67 8.19 -7.59
N ASP A 58 1.20 9.41 -7.50
CA ASP A 58 2.57 9.78 -7.86
C ASP A 58 3.51 9.65 -6.66
N LEU A 59 2.94 9.47 -5.47
CA LEU A 59 3.64 9.13 -4.22
C LEU A 59 3.65 7.62 -3.94
N ALA A 60 3.12 6.82 -4.86
CA ALA A 60 3.12 5.37 -4.78
C ALA A 60 4.47 4.80 -5.22
N GLU A 61 5.06 3.95 -4.39
CA GLU A 61 6.34 3.28 -4.64
C GLU A 61 6.13 1.78 -4.80
N SER A 62 7.07 1.09 -5.44
CA SER A 62 6.95 -0.34 -5.69
C SER A 62 8.29 -1.06 -5.86
N GLY A 63 8.28 -2.39 -5.69
CA GLY A 63 9.44 -3.22 -6.01
C GLY A 63 10.63 -3.00 -5.09
N VAL A 64 11.78 -2.61 -5.66
CA VAL A 64 13.05 -2.50 -4.95
C VAL A 64 13.07 -1.40 -3.90
N ASP A 65 12.19 -0.41 -4.01
CA ASP A 65 12.05 0.65 -3.01
C ASP A 65 11.28 0.14 -1.77
N CYS A 66 10.45 -0.89 -1.95
CA CYS A 66 9.59 -1.47 -0.92
C CYS A 66 10.27 -2.62 -0.17
N THR A 67 11.23 -2.27 0.68
CA THR A 67 12.10 -3.23 1.40
C THR A 67 11.67 -3.54 2.83
N HIS A 68 11.09 -2.56 3.54
CA HIS A 68 10.81 -2.67 4.98
C HIS A 68 9.33 -2.75 5.29
N ASN A 69 8.54 -1.83 4.74
CA ASN A 69 7.11 -1.72 4.99
C ASN A 69 6.38 -1.73 3.64
N TYR A 70 5.48 -2.67 3.42
CA TYR A 70 4.79 -2.80 2.13
C TYR A 70 3.57 -3.71 2.22
N VAL A 71 2.71 -3.59 1.22
CA VAL A 71 1.68 -4.58 0.92
C VAL A 71 2.09 -5.38 -0.30
N ILE A 72 1.69 -6.65 -0.35
CA ILE A 72 1.86 -7.50 -1.54
C ILE A 72 0.51 -7.69 -2.20
N VAL A 73 0.40 -7.29 -3.47
CA VAL A 73 -0.70 -7.64 -4.36
C VAL A 73 -0.17 -8.69 -5.35
N PRO A 74 -0.56 -9.97 -5.24
CA PRO A 74 -0.02 -11.00 -6.11
C PRO A 74 -0.44 -10.79 -7.56
N ASN A 75 0.47 -10.99 -8.51
CA ASN A 75 0.19 -10.92 -9.96
C ASN A 75 -0.66 -9.71 -10.37
N PRO A 76 -0.27 -8.47 -10.01
CA PRO A 76 -1.16 -7.32 -10.13
C PRO A 76 -1.18 -6.76 -11.56
N MET A 77 -2.34 -6.23 -11.93
CA MET A 77 -2.59 -5.53 -13.18
C MET A 77 -2.87 -4.06 -12.88
N ASN A 78 -2.32 -3.14 -13.67
CA ASN A 78 -2.64 -1.72 -13.61
C ASN A 78 -3.99 -1.48 -14.27
N VAL A 79 -4.91 -0.84 -13.55
CA VAL A 79 -6.26 -0.55 -14.07
C VAL A 79 -6.25 0.58 -15.10
N ALA A 80 -5.26 1.47 -15.07
CA ALA A 80 -5.20 2.62 -15.98
C ALA A 80 -4.83 2.23 -17.42
N ASP A 81 -3.95 1.24 -17.61
CA ASP A 81 -3.43 0.85 -18.92
C ASP A 81 -3.57 -0.65 -19.25
N GLY A 82 -4.04 -1.46 -18.30
CA GLY A 82 -4.22 -2.91 -18.48
C GLY A 82 -2.91 -3.71 -18.50
N THR A 83 -1.78 -3.10 -18.15
CA THR A 83 -0.47 -3.78 -18.12
C THR A 83 -0.25 -4.54 -16.82
N ARG A 84 0.62 -5.56 -16.85
CA ARG A 84 1.10 -6.22 -15.63
C ARG A 84 2.19 -5.38 -14.99
N TYR A 85 2.16 -5.24 -13.67
CA TYR A 85 3.36 -4.79 -12.95
C TYR A 85 4.42 -5.90 -12.99
N ASP A 86 5.68 -5.51 -12.98
CA ASP A 86 6.85 -6.38 -12.86
C ASP A 86 7.23 -6.67 -11.39
N THR A 87 6.40 -6.21 -10.46
CA THR A 87 6.56 -6.33 -9.00
C THR A 87 5.25 -6.69 -8.34
N ASP A 88 5.33 -7.27 -7.15
CA ASP A 88 4.20 -7.59 -6.28
C ASP A 88 4.17 -6.73 -5.01
N ARG A 89 5.25 -6.00 -4.67
CA ARG A 89 5.35 -5.16 -3.46
C ARG A 89 5.05 -3.69 -3.76
N PHE A 90 4.22 -3.07 -2.91
CA PHE A 90 3.81 -1.68 -3.02
C PHE A 90 3.88 -0.96 -1.65
N CYS A 91 4.40 0.26 -1.65
CA CYS A 91 4.68 1.06 -0.46
C CYS A 91 4.62 2.56 -0.79
N GLY A 92 5.22 3.40 0.05
CA GLY A 92 5.22 4.85 -0.10
C GLY A 92 4.00 5.53 0.55
N ASN A 93 3.70 6.73 0.07
CA ASN A 93 2.63 7.61 0.57
C ASN A 93 1.44 7.67 -0.40
N GLY A 94 1.23 6.56 -1.13
CA GLY A 94 0.21 6.47 -2.14
C GLY A 94 -0.02 5.05 -2.63
N PHE A 95 -1.18 4.80 -3.24
CA PHE A 95 -1.49 3.50 -3.81
C PHE A 95 -2.27 3.65 -5.12
N GLN A 96 -1.62 3.30 -6.22
CA GLN A 96 -2.28 3.15 -7.52
C GLN A 96 -3.25 1.96 -7.50
N THR A 97 -4.45 2.14 -8.05
CA THR A 97 -5.48 1.09 -8.13
C THR A 97 -5.01 -0.08 -8.98
N LYS A 98 -5.15 -1.30 -8.46
CA LYS A 98 -4.68 -2.53 -9.12
C LYS A 98 -5.73 -3.62 -9.05
N THR A 99 -5.74 -4.49 -10.05
CA THR A 99 -6.53 -5.73 -10.02
C THR A 99 -5.65 -6.96 -9.90
N THR A 100 -6.21 -8.04 -9.37
CA THR A 100 -5.57 -9.36 -9.31
C THR A 100 -6.62 -10.46 -9.30
N ASN A 101 -6.27 -11.65 -9.78
CA ASN A 101 -7.07 -12.86 -9.64
C ASN A 101 -6.83 -13.59 -8.29
N CYS A 102 -5.96 -13.06 -7.43
CA CYS A 102 -5.72 -13.56 -6.08
C CYS A 102 -6.46 -12.70 -5.04
N PHE A 103 -7.43 -13.28 -4.33
CA PHE A 103 -8.26 -12.57 -3.35
C PHE A 103 -7.58 -12.42 -1.98
N ILE A 104 -6.26 -12.19 -2.01
CA ILE A 104 -5.40 -12.08 -0.84
C ILE A 104 -4.52 -10.84 -0.99
N LEU A 105 -4.49 -10.01 0.05
CA LEU A 105 -3.50 -8.95 0.22
C LEU A 105 -2.57 -9.36 1.36
N TYR A 106 -1.26 -9.32 1.16
CA TYR A 106 -0.30 -9.53 2.24
C TYR A 106 0.20 -8.20 2.76
N VAL A 107 0.52 -8.14 4.04
CA VAL A 107 0.99 -6.93 4.72
C VAL A 107 2.25 -7.29 5.49
N VAL A 108 3.31 -6.53 5.24
CA VAL A 108 4.57 -6.64 5.94
C VAL A 108 4.91 -5.27 6.51
N THR A 109 5.06 -5.17 7.83
CA THR A 109 5.61 -3.98 8.49
C THR A 109 6.70 -4.40 9.47
N ASN A 110 7.82 -3.69 9.48
CA ASN A 110 9.00 -4.04 10.27
C ASN A 110 9.28 -2.99 11.34
N PRO A 111 9.65 -3.40 12.57
CA PRO A 111 9.89 -2.48 13.69
C PRO A 111 11.22 -1.71 13.59
N GLU A 112 12.06 -2.01 12.60
CA GLU A 112 13.33 -1.33 12.44
C GLU A 112 13.07 0.14 12.09
N ALA A 113 13.71 1.05 12.84
CA ALA A 113 13.63 2.47 12.57
C ALA A 113 14.36 2.77 11.27
N VAL A 114 13.65 2.67 10.14
CA VAL A 114 14.13 3.16 8.87
C VAL A 114 14.21 4.68 9.03
N PRO A 115 15.38 5.32 8.89
CA PRO A 115 15.55 6.76 9.15
C PRO A 115 14.65 7.67 8.32
N MET A 116 14.00 7.12 7.30
CA MET A 116 13.12 7.81 6.36
C MET A 116 11.63 7.55 6.61
N ASP A 117 11.24 6.64 7.50
CA ASP A 117 9.82 6.37 7.79
C ASP A 117 9.32 7.33 8.86
N ILE A 118 8.65 8.40 8.44
CA ILE A 118 8.21 9.51 9.29
C ILE A 118 6.70 9.71 9.14
N ASP A 119 5.98 9.74 10.27
CA ASP A 119 4.53 10.01 10.35
C ASP A 119 3.62 9.08 9.50
N ASN A 120 4.11 7.91 9.11
CA ASN A 120 3.30 6.88 8.46
C ASN A 120 2.14 6.45 9.36
N ARG A 121 0.93 6.29 8.81
CA ARG A 121 -0.29 5.92 9.56
C ARG A 121 -0.79 4.52 9.24
N GLY A 122 -0.21 3.87 8.24
CA GLY A 122 -0.70 2.61 7.68
C GLY A 122 -1.60 2.85 6.48
N PHE A 123 -2.60 1.99 6.30
CA PHE A 123 -3.46 2.04 5.13
C PHE A 123 -4.94 1.79 5.44
N MET A 124 -5.80 2.32 4.57
CA MET A 124 -7.21 1.99 4.43
C MET A 124 -7.47 1.82 2.93
N LEU A 125 -7.80 0.59 2.54
CA LEU A 125 -8.09 0.23 1.15
C LEU A 125 -9.55 -0.18 1.01
N ASN A 126 -10.16 0.23 -0.09
CA ASN A 126 -11.38 -0.35 -0.59
C ASN A 126 -11.06 -1.62 -1.39
N TYR A 127 -12.02 -2.55 -1.45
CA TYR A 127 -11.99 -3.65 -2.39
C TYR A 127 -13.28 -3.73 -3.20
N ARG A 128 -13.16 -4.14 -4.46
CA ARG A 128 -14.30 -4.44 -5.35
C ARG A 128 -14.04 -5.74 -6.08
N GLN A 129 -14.97 -6.70 -6.00
CA GLN A 129 -14.88 -7.90 -6.82
C GLN A 129 -15.44 -7.58 -8.21
N LEU A 130 -14.77 -8.03 -9.27
CA LEU A 130 -15.21 -7.92 -10.66
C LEU A 130 -15.67 -9.27 -11.20
N PRO A 131 -16.78 -9.31 -11.96
CA PRO A 131 -17.31 -10.54 -12.54
C PRO A 131 -16.29 -11.16 -13.49
N CYS A 132 -16.39 -12.46 -13.72
CA CYS A 132 -15.60 -13.14 -14.74
C CYS A 132 -15.93 -12.58 -16.13
N GLU A 133 -14.91 -12.28 -16.93
CA GLU A 133 -15.08 -11.99 -18.35
C GLU A 133 -15.52 -13.27 -19.08
N VAL A 134 -16.44 -13.13 -20.02
CA VAL A 134 -17.00 -14.21 -20.85
C VAL A 134 -16.34 -14.26 -22.22
#